data_AF-A0A9D1ZAZ3-F1
#
_entry.id   AF-A0A9D1ZAZ3-F1
#
_cell.length_a   1.000
_cell.length_b   1.000
_cell.length_c   1.000
_cell.angle_alpha   90.00
_cell.angle_beta   90.00
_cell.angle_gamma   90.00
#
_symmetry.space_group_name_H-M   'P 1'
#
loop_
_entity.id
_entity.type
_entity.pdbx_description
1 polymer ?
#
loop_
_entity_poly.entity_id
_entity_poly.type
_entity_poly.pdbx_seq_one_letter_code
_entity_poly.pdbx_strand_id
1 'polypeptide(L)'
;MRTEIVFILDASGSMAGLEADTVGGFNSLIEKNREEPGEAVVSTVLFSDGSRVLHDRLDIREVPRLTRRDYECCGCTALLDAVGGAIRHVDLVQGVQPKGYEADRVLFVIATDGHENASRRYTYPQVKRMIEEYRKKGWEFLFIGANIDAAAEAASLGIAPERAADYVADGRGTGVLYDAMACAVAEVRACPPNAAMGDAWRAGLDADVRERRR
;
A
#
# COMPACT_ATOMS: atom_id res chain seq x y z
N MET A 1 18.97 -9.41 -3.39
CA MET A 1 17.52 -9.48 -3.60
C MET A 1 16.98 -8.07 -3.54
N ARG A 2 16.28 -7.65 -4.57
CA ARG A 2 15.75 -6.30 -4.73
C ARG A 2 14.23 -6.34 -4.64
N THR A 3 13.67 -5.59 -3.70
CA THR A 3 12.22 -5.50 -3.49
C THR A 3 11.73 -4.13 -3.93
N GLU A 4 10.68 -4.09 -4.75
CA GLU A 4 9.95 -2.86 -5.05
C GLU A 4 8.68 -2.81 -4.22
N ILE A 5 8.51 -1.72 -3.48
CA ILE A 5 7.39 -1.51 -2.57
C ILE A 5 6.62 -0.31 -3.07
N VAL A 6 5.31 -0.49 -3.26
CA VAL A 6 4.42 0.53 -3.81
C VAL A 6 3.33 0.80 -2.79
N PHE A 7 3.40 1.96 -2.14
CA PHE A 7 2.36 2.44 -1.25
C PHE A 7 1.33 3.23 -2.04
N ILE A 8 0.07 2.85 -1.93
CA ILE A 8 -1.09 3.56 -2.48
C ILE A 8 -1.91 4.01 -1.27
N LEU A 9 -1.75 5.28 -0.89
CA LEU A 9 -2.31 5.83 0.35
C LEU A 9 -3.42 6.83 0.02
N ASP A 10 -4.56 6.63 0.66
CA ASP A 10 -5.69 7.57 0.57
C ASP A 10 -5.32 8.90 1.25
N ALA A 11 -5.59 10.00 0.56
CA ALA A 11 -5.48 11.37 1.00
C ALA A 11 -6.78 12.14 0.69
N SER A 12 -7.91 11.43 0.69
CA SER A 12 -9.24 11.99 0.53
C SER A 12 -9.67 12.81 1.75
N GLY A 13 -10.76 13.56 1.63
CA GLY A 13 -11.26 14.41 2.70
C GLY A 13 -11.68 13.65 3.98
N SER A 14 -11.94 12.33 3.91
CA SER A 14 -12.27 11.52 5.10
C SER A 14 -11.07 11.31 6.02
N MET A 15 -9.85 11.36 5.48
CA MET A 15 -8.60 11.26 6.24
C MET A 15 -8.24 12.56 7.00
N ALA A 16 -9.06 13.61 6.88
CA ALA A 16 -8.83 14.87 7.56
C ALA A 16 -8.82 14.70 9.09
N GLY A 17 -7.81 15.24 9.76
CA GLY A 17 -7.56 15.06 11.19
C GLY A 17 -6.61 13.92 11.55
N LEU A 18 -6.27 13.03 10.60
CA LEU A 18 -5.27 11.96 10.76
C LEU A 18 -3.94 12.28 10.07
N GLU A 19 -3.76 13.49 9.51
CA GLU A 19 -2.59 13.83 8.71
C GLU A 19 -1.29 13.73 9.52
N ALA A 20 -1.34 14.15 10.78
CA ALA A 20 -0.20 14.08 11.69
C ALA A 20 0.23 12.63 11.97
N ASP A 21 -0.76 11.76 12.19
CA ASP A 21 -0.55 10.35 12.50
C ASP A 21 -0.08 9.59 11.24
N THR A 22 -0.65 9.89 10.07
CA THR A 22 -0.19 9.38 8.77
C THR A 22 1.25 9.76 8.47
N VAL A 23 1.58 11.06 8.62
CA VAL A 23 2.95 11.54 8.41
C VAL A 23 3.93 10.89 9.38
N GLY A 24 3.57 10.81 10.66
CA GLY A 24 4.41 10.18 11.70
C GLY A 24 4.59 8.68 11.47
N GLY A 25 3.50 7.98 11.14
CA GLY A 25 3.48 6.55 10.88
C GLY A 25 4.27 6.17 9.63
N PHE A 26 4.09 6.89 8.52
CA PHE A 26 4.86 6.65 7.30
C PHE A 26 6.36 6.85 7.54
N ASN A 27 6.74 7.94 8.21
CA ASN A 27 8.14 8.19 8.55
C ASN A 27 8.72 7.08 9.43
N SER A 28 7.94 6.61 10.42
CA SER A 28 8.37 5.51 11.30
C SER A 28 8.53 4.20 10.55
N LEU A 29 7.63 3.90 9.61
CA LEU A 29 7.73 2.72 8.74
C LEU A 29 9.02 2.74 7.92
N ILE A 30 9.33 3.87 7.29
CA ILE A 30 10.52 4.01 6.45
C ILE A 30 11.78 3.84 7.31
N GLU A 31 11.87 4.51 8.46
CA GLU A 31 13.04 4.41 9.34
C GLU A 31 13.26 2.97 9.84
N LYS A 32 12.22 2.27 10.29
CA LYS A 32 12.31 0.85 10.70
C LYS A 32 12.86 -0.03 9.58
N ASN A 33 12.41 0.21 8.36
CA ASN A 33 12.82 -0.60 7.20
C ASN A 33 14.18 -0.16 6.63
N ARG A 34 14.72 1.01 6.93
CA ARG A 34 16.07 1.38 6.46
C ARG A 34 17.18 0.50 7.03
N GLU A 35 16.96 -0.03 8.24
CA GLU A 35 17.94 -0.86 8.95
C GLU A 35 17.92 -2.32 8.50
N GLU A 36 16.85 -2.75 7.82
CA GLU A 36 16.70 -4.11 7.32
C GLU A 36 17.68 -4.39 6.16
N PRO A 37 18.26 -5.61 6.09
CA PRO A 37 19.16 -5.98 5.02
C PRO A 37 18.45 -6.09 3.66
N GLY A 38 19.23 -5.93 2.58
CA GLY A 38 18.73 -6.06 1.20
C GLY A 38 18.38 -4.72 0.54
N GLU A 39 18.24 -4.76 -0.79
CA GLU A 39 17.91 -3.58 -1.59
C GLU A 39 16.39 -3.41 -1.66
N ALA A 40 15.90 -2.21 -1.35
CA ALA A 40 14.49 -1.88 -1.47
C ALA A 40 14.30 -0.52 -2.13
N VAL A 41 13.41 -0.47 -3.11
CA VAL A 41 12.95 0.78 -3.73
C VAL A 41 11.50 1.03 -3.35
N VAL A 42 11.17 2.27 -3.03
CA VAL A 42 9.86 2.69 -2.57
C VAL A 42 9.26 3.68 -3.57
N SER A 43 8.03 3.36 -3.98
CA SER A 43 7.14 4.26 -4.69
C SER A 43 5.95 4.59 -3.79
N THR A 44 5.59 5.86 -3.70
CA THR A 44 4.46 6.31 -2.89
C THR A 44 3.53 7.11 -3.77
N VAL A 45 2.30 6.63 -3.89
CA VAL A 45 1.21 7.25 -4.63
C VAL A 45 0.16 7.67 -3.61
N LEU A 46 -0.10 8.98 -3.56
CA LEU A 46 -1.21 9.53 -2.81
C LEU A 46 -2.40 9.66 -3.75
N PHE A 47 -3.60 9.34 -3.29
CA PHE A 47 -4.80 9.49 -4.11
C PHE A 47 -5.95 10.14 -3.37
N SER A 48 -6.70 10.93 -4.11
CA SER A 48 -7.91 11.65 -3.71
C SER A 48 -8.89 11.63 -4.89
N ASP A 49 -9.29 12.79 -5.42
CA ASP A 49 -10.00 12.94 -6.69
C ASP A 49 -9.12 12.59 -7.92
N GLY A 50 -7.80 12.60 -7.74
CA GLY A 50 -6.82 12.09 -8.68
C GLY A 50 -5.68 11.37 -7.96
N SER A 51 -4.71 10.86 -8.72
CA SER A 51 -3.51 10.24 -8.16
C SER A 51 -2.27 11.12 -8.37
N ARG A 52 -1.46 11.26 -7.31
CA ARG A 52 -0.19 11.99 -7.31
C ARG A 52 0.93 11.06 -6.85
N VAL A 53 1.95 10.92 -7.69
CA VAL A 53 3.18 10.20 -7.33
C VAL A 53 4.05 11.13 -6.49
N LEU A 54 4.32 10.74 -5.25
CA LEU A 54 5.18 11.47 -4.33
C LEU A 54 6.62 10.96 -4.41
N HIS A 55 6.78 9.64 -4.41
CA HIS A 55 8.07 8.98 -4.57
C HIS A 55 7.96 8.01 -5.74
N ASP A 56 8.97 8.00 -6.62
CA ASP A 56 9.06 7.07 -7.75
C ASP A 56 10.39 6.32 -7.64
N ARG A 57 10.32 5.07 -7.17
CA ARG A 57 11.45 4.13 -7.06
C ARG A 57 12.69 4.70 -6.38
N LEU A 58 12.48 5.44 -5.29
CA LEU A 58 13.60 5.92 -4.46
C LEU A 58 14.13 4.77 -3.62
N ASP A 59 15.45 4.69 -3.45
CA ASP A 59 16.03 3.78 -2.46
C ASP A 59 15.44 4.11 -1.08
N ILE A 60 15.03 3.09 -0.33
CA ILE A 60 14.42 3.27 1.00
C ILE A 60 15.29 4.11 1.95
N ARG A 61 16.62 4.11 1.74
CA ARG A 61 17.60 4.91 2.48
C ARG A 61 17.57 6.40 2.11
N GLU A 62 17.11 6.72 0.92
CA GLU A 62 17.04 8.08 0.36
C GLU A 62 15.62 8.67 0.37
N VAL A 63 14.59 7.87 0.70
CA VAL A 63 13.21 8.36 0.81
C VAL A 63 13.16 9.52 1.81
N PRO A 64 12.78 10.73 1.39
CA PRO A 64 12.70 11.87 2.29
C PRO A 64 11.59 11.67 3.31
N ARG A 65 11.74 12.31 4.47
CA ARG A 65 10.66 12.32 5.46
C ARG A 65 9.46 13.07 4.90
N LEU A 66 8.29 12.46 5.02
CA LEU A 66 7.02 13.08 4.69
C LEU A 66 6.80 14.28 5.62
N THR A 67 6.33 15.38 5.06
CA THR A 67 5.89 16.55 5.83
C THR A 67 4.39 16.77 5.63
N ARG A 68 3.79 17.61 6.49
CA ARG A 68 2.37 18.00 6.34
C ARG A 68 2.06 18.73 5.03
N ARG A 69 3.07 19.25 4.33
CA ARG A 69 2.89 19.87 3.01
C ARG A 69 2.83 18.83 1.90
N ASP A 70 3.41 17.66 2.14
CA ASP A 70 3.44 16.57 1.18
C ASP A 70 2.17 15.73 1.26
N TYR A 71 1.48 15.73 2.39
CA TYR A 71 0.23 15.01 2.61
C TYR A 71 -0.90 15.99 2.98
N GLU A 72 -1.65 16.40 1.96
CA GLU A 72 -2.80 17.29 2.09
C GLU A 72 -4.07 16.52 1.74
N CYS A 73 -4.99 16.41 2.71
CA CYS A 73 -6.26 15.71 2.53
C CYS A 73 -7.26 16.59 1.78
N CYS A 74 -7.77 16.11 0.64
CA CYS A 74 -8.81 16.83 -0.10
C CYS A 74 -9.61 15.89 -1.00
N GLY A 75 -10.77 16.34 -1.48
CA GLY A 75 -11.48 15.65 -2.55
C GLY A 75 -12.10 14.30 -2.17
N CYS A 76 -12.20 13.45 -3.19
CA CYS A 76 -12.95 12.19 -3.22
C CYS A 76 -12.00 10.98 -3.24
N THR A 77 -12.48 9.78 -3.59
CA THR A 77 -11.67 8.54 -3.55
C THR A 77 -11.60 7.89 -4.94
N ALA A 78 -10.49 8.11 -5.66
CA ALA A 78 -10.19 7.55 -6.99
C ALA A 78 -9.23 6.34 -6.89
N LEU A 79 -9.66 5.33 -6.12
CA LEU A 79 -8.92 4.10 -5.82
C LEU A 79 -8.55 3.31 -7.08
N LEU A 80 -9.49 3.07 -7.99
CA LEU A 80 -9.25 2.27 -9.20
C LEU A 80 -8.24 2.95 -10.13
N ASP A 81 -8.30 4.29 -10.24
CA ASP A 81 -7.36 5.05 -11.05
C ASP A 81 -5.95 5.07 -10.42
N ALA A 82 -5.85 5.11 -9.09
CA ALA A 82 -4.59 4.98 -8.38
C ALA A 82 -3.96 3.60 -8.56
N VAL A 83 -4.73 2.53 -8.32
CA VAL A 83 -4.25 1.14 -8.43
C VAL A 83 -3.91 0.77 -9.86
N GLY A 84 -4.82 1.02 -10.81
CA GLY A 84 -4.60 0.74 -12.23
C GLY A 84 -3.42 1.55 -12.80
N GLY A 85 -3.29 2.82 -12.40
CA GLY A 85 -2.16 3.67 -12.78
C GLY A 85 -0.83 3.15 -12.24
N ALA A 86 -0.78 2.81 -10.95
CA ALA A 86 0.42 2.32 -10.30
C ALA A 86 0.89 0.98 -10.89
N ILE A 87 -0.01 0.03 -11.13
CA ILE A 87 0.32 -1.26 -11.76
C ILE A 87 0.97 -1.04 -13.12
N ARG A 88 0.38 -0.19 -13.98
CA ARG A 88 0.94 0.07 -15.31
C ARG A 88 2.28 0.79 -15.26
N HIS A 89 2.45 1.72 -14.32
CA HIS A 89 3.71 2.42 -14.13
C HIS A 89 4.81 1.42 -13.76
N VAL A 90 4.56 0.58 -12.75
CA VAL A 90 5.55 -0.41 -12.29
C VAL A 90 5.85 -1.44 -13.38
N ASP A 91 4.84 -1.91 -14.12
CA ASP A 91 5.04 -2.83 -15.24
C ASP A 91 5.92 -2.24 -16.34
N LEU A 92 5.62 -0.99 -16.74
CA LEU A 92 6.43 -0.27 -17.72
C LEU A 92 7.87 -0.13 -17.23
N VAL A 93 8.06 0.32 -16.00
CA VAL A 93 9.41 0.55 -15.47
C VAL A 93 10.18 -0.77 -15.39
N GLN A 94 9.57 -1.84 -14.88
CA GLN A 94 10.18 -3.18 -14.82
C GLN A 94 10.54 -3.68 -16.23
N GLY A 95 9.69 -3.48 -17.23
CA GLY A 95 9.93 -3.92 -18.60
C GLY A 95 11.03 -3.16 -19.35
N VAL A 96 11.34 -1.91 -18.95
CA VAL A 96 12.42 -1.12 -19.57
C VAL A 96 13.73 -1.17 -18.79
N GLN A 97 13.76 -1.77 -17.59
CA GLN A 97 14.99 -1.93 -16.83
C GLN A 97 16.00 -2.80 -17.59
N PRO A 98 17.32 -2.53 -17.45
CA PRO A 98 18.34 -3.46 -17.89
C PRO A 98 18.17 -4.82 -17.21
N LYS A 99 18.48 -5.91 -17.94
CA LYS A 99 18.42 -7.27 -17.38
C LYS A 99 19.24 -7.36 -16.09
N GLY A 100 18.62 -7.88 -15.03
CA GLY A 100 19.21 -7.98 -13.69
C GLY A 100 19.01 -6.75 -12.79
N TYR A 101 18.36 -5.70 -13.28
CA TYR A 101 17.92 -4.56 -12.44
C TYR A 101 16.43 -4.62 -12.06
N GLU A 102 15.71 -5.60 -12.61
CA GLU A 102 14.33 -5.93 -12.26
C GLU A 102 14.21 -6.22 -10.76
N ALA A 103 13.03 -5.96 -10.21
CA ALA A 103 12.76 -6.30 -8.81
C ALA A 103 12.47 -7.80 -8.72
N ASP A 104 13.16 -8.49 -7.81
CA ASP A 104 12.90 -9.90 -7.52
C ASP A 104 11.52 -10.09 -6.88
N ARG A 105 11.02 -9.04 -6.21
CA ARG A 105 9.70 -8.99 -5.58
C ARG A 105 9.07 -7.63 -5.72
N VAL A 106 7.75 -7.64 -5.89
CA VAL A 106 6.93 -6.43 -5.96
C VAL A 106 5.78 -6.54 -4.96
N LEU A 107 5.70 -5.60 -4.04
CA LEU A 107 4.64 -5.51 -3.03
C LEU A 107 3.85 -4.22 -3.23
N PHE A 108 2.55 -4.35 -3.42
CA PHE A 108 1.60 -3.24 -3.37
C PHE A 108 0.90 -3.24 -2.03
N VAL A 109 0.88 -2.08 -1.38
CA VAL A 109 0.14 -1.85 -0.14
C VAL A 109 -0.87 -0.74 -0.40
N ILE A 110 -2.14 -1.08 -0.38
CA ILE A 110 -3.26 -0.18 -0.63
C ILE A 110 -3.93 0.11 0.71
N ALA A 111 -4.02 1.38 1.10
CA ALA A 111 -4.71 1.80 2.32
C ALA A 111 -5.75 2.88 2.01
N THR A 112 -6.98 2.67 2.46
CA THR A 112 -8.13 3.55 2.20
C THR A 112 -9.13 3.50 3.35
N ASP A 113 -9.79 4.63 3.63
CA ASP A 113 -10.88 4.71 4.61
C ASP A 113 -12.24 4.97 3.95
N GLY A 114 -12.24 5.19 2.63
CA GLY A 114 -13.42 5.40 1.80
C GLY A 114 -13.62 4.35 0.71
N HIS A 115 -14.86 4.25 0.23
CA HIS A 115 -15.19 3.49 -0.98
C HIS A 115 -14.86 4.28 -2.23
N GLU A 116 -14.50 3.58 -3.31
CA GLU A 116 -14.35 4.15 -4.65
C GLU A 116 -15.58 4.98 -5.07
N ASN A 117 -15.34 6.23 -5.49
CA ASN A 117 -16.41 7.13 -5.90
C ASN A 117 -16.00 8.19 -6.96
N ALA A 118 -14.75 8.20 -7.45
CA ALA A 118 -14.24 9.27 -8.30
C ALA A 118 -13.42 8.82 -9.53
N SER A 119 -13.04 7.55 -9.63
CA SER A 119 -12.25 7.01 -10.74
C SER A 119 -12.98 7.12 -12.07
N ARG A 120 -12.23 7.45 -13.12
CA ARG A 120 -12.76 7.64 -14.48
C ARG A 120 -12.02 6.86 -15.55
N ARG A 121 -10.82 6.34 -15.27
CA ARG A 121 -9.97 5.66 -16.25
C ARG A 121 -10.08 4.14 -16.17
N TYR A 122 -10.25 3.60 -14.97
CA TYR A 122 -10.35 2.16 -14.73
C TYR A 122 -11.66 1.78 -14.04
N THR A 123 -12.10 0.55 -14.31
CA THR A 123 -13.26 -0.09 -13.70
C THR A 123 -12.83 -1.28 -12.85
N TYR A 124 -13.64 -1.68 -11.87
CA TYR A 124 -13.38 -2.87 -11.05
C TYR A 124 -13.00 -4.11 -11.87
N PRO A 125 -13.71 -4.49 -12.95
CA PRO A 125 -13.33 -5.65 -13.75
C PRO A 125 -11.96 -5.50 -14.42
N GLN A 126 -11.55 -4.29 -14.80
CA GLN A 126 -10.23 -4.05 -15.39
C GLN A 126 -9.14 -4.19 -14.35
N VAL A 127 -9.28 -3.51 -13.21
CA VAL A 127 -8.29 -3.58 -12.11
C VAL A 127 -8.17 -5.00 -11.57
N LYS A 128 -9.30 -5.70 -11.41
CA LYS A 128 -9.33 -7.10 -11.01
C LYS A 128 -8.51 -8.00 -11.92
N ARG A 129 -8.71 -7.90 -13.24
CA ARG A 129 -7.94 -8.66 -14.23
C ARG A 129 -6.45 -8.36 -14.15
N MET A 130 -6.09 -7.08 -13.97
CA MET A 130 -4.70 -6.66 -13.82
C MET A 130 -4.08 -7.31 -12.58
N ILE A 131 -4.70 -7.17 -11.41
CA ILE A 131 -4.20 -7.76 -10.16
C ILE A 131 -4.06 -9.28 -10.29
N GLU A 132 -5.07 -9.98 -10.84
CA GLU A 132 -5.02 -11.42 -11.05
C GLU A 132 -3.89 -11.86 -12.00
N GLU A 133 -3.57 -11.06 -13.03
CA GLU A 133 -2.46 -11.31 -13.94
C GLU A 133 -1.10 -11.12 -13.24
N TYR A 134 -0.92 -10.00 -12.55
CA TYR A 134 0.36 -9.69 -11.88
C TYR A 134 0.63 -10.59 -10.68
N ARG A 135 -0.42 -11.08 -10.00
CA ARG A 135 -0.28 -12.12 -8.98
C ARG A 135 0.32 -13.41 -9.53
N LYS A 136 -0.01 -13.79 -10.77
CA LYS A 136 0.62 -14.95 -11.44
C LYS A 136 2.09 -14.70 -11.79
N LYS A 137 2.49 -13.43 -11.94
CA LYS A 137 3.89 -13.00 -12.11
C LYS A 137 4.64 -12.87 -10.78
N GLY A 138 4.01 -13.21 -9.65
CA GLY A 138 4.62 -13.16 -8.32
C GLY A 138 4.48 -11.83 -7.59
N TRP A 139 3.66 -10.90 -8.08
CA TRP A 139 3.39 -9.64 -7.37
C TRP A 139 2.42 -9.87 -6.22
N GLU A 140 2.69 -9.20 -5.12
CA GLU A 140 1.88 -9.26 -3.90
C GLU A 140 1.07 -7.98 -3.74
N PHE A 141 -0.17 -8.12 -3.29
CA PHE A 141 -1.10 -7.00 -3.09
C PHE A 141 -1.74 -7.14 -1.72
N LEU A 142 -1.61 -6.11 -0.89
CA LEU A 142 -2.25 -5.97 0.40
C LEU A 142 -3.27 -4.85 0.35
N PHE A 143 -4.41 -5.08 0.97
CA PHE A 143 -5.48 -4.10 1.07
C PHE A 143 -5.81 -3.87 2.54
N ILE A 144 -5.79 -2.61 2.97
CA ILE A 144 -6.09 -2.25 4.34
C ILE A 144 -7.19 -1.19 4.32
N GLY A 145 -8.35 -1.52 4.86
CA GLY A 145 -9.55 -0.70 4.80
C GLY A 145 -9.97 -0.21 6.18
N ALA A 146 -10.36 1.05 6.32
CA ALA A 146 -11.11 1.53 7.49
C ALA A 146 -12.54 1.85 7.10
N ASN A 147 -13.48 1.70 8.04
CA ASN A 147 -14.90 2.04 7.89
C ASN A 147 -15.65 1.31 6.75
N ILE A 148 -14.98 0.40 6.05
CA ILE A 148 -15.48 -0.44 4.97
C ILE A 148 -15.30 -1.92 5.33
N ASP A 149 -15.86 -2.81 4.52
CA ASP A 149 -15.51 -4.23 4.55
C ASP A 149 -14.27 -4.43 3.68
N ALA A 150 -13.08 -4.43 4.31
CA ALA A 150 -11.82 -4.50 3.59
C ALA A 150 -11.70 -5.80 2.78
N ALA A 151 -12.25 -6.91 3.29
CA ALA A 151 -12.22 -8.20 2.62
C ALA A 151 -13.11 -8.22 1.37
N ALA A 152 -14.33 -7.65 1.44
CA ALA A 152 -15.24 -7.57 0.30
C ALA A 152 -14.70 -6.62 -0.79
N GLU A 153 -14.12 -5.48 -0.40
CA GLU A 153 -13.51 -4.52 -1.32
C GLU A 153 -12.29 -5.14 -2.01
N ALA A 154 -11.40 -5.77 -1.24
CA ALA A 154 -10.26 -6.53 -1.76
C ALA A 154 -10.68 -7.62 -2.75
N ALA A 155 -11.72 -8.40 -2.45
CA ALA A 155 -12.23 -9.45 -3.33
C ALA A 155 -12.77 -8.88 -4.66
N SER A 156 -13.36 -7.68 -4.62
CA SER A 156 -13.82 -6.96 -5.81
C SER A 156 -12.65 -6.49 -6.69
N LEU A 157 -11.50 -6.22 -6.08
CA LEU A 157 -10.23 -5.91 -6.76
C LEU A 157 -9.43 -7.17 -7.17
N GLY A 158 -9.86 -8.38 -6.84
CA GLY A 158 -9.10 -9.62 -7.13
C GLY A 158 -7.96 -9.92 -6.14
N ILE A 159 -7.97 -9.24 -5.00
CA ILE A 159 -7.08 -9.51 -3.87
C ILE A 159 -7.76 -10.56 -2.99
N ALA A 160 -6.98 -11.52 -2.51
CA ALA A 160 -7.53 -12.59 -1.67
C ALA A 160 -7.91 -12.01 -0.28
N PRO A 161 -9.01 -12.44 0.36
CA PRO A 161 -9.43 -11.93 1.67
C PRO A 161 -8.34 -12.04 2.75
N GLU A 162 -7.46 -13.04 2.66
CA GLU A 162 -6.33 -13.23 3.58
C GLU A 162 -5.24 -12.14 3.40
N ARG A 163 -5.28 -11.40 2.30
CA ARG A 163 -4.43 -10.24 2.02
C ARG A 163 -5.15 -8.92 2.29
N ALA A 164 -6.31 -8.98 2.93
CA ALA A 164 -7.05 -7.83 3.39
C ALA A 164 -7.05 -7.74 4.92
N ALA A 165 -7.06 -6.53 5.46
CA ALA A 165 -7.23 -6.28 6.89
C ALA A 165 -8.08 -5.04 7.12
N ASP A 166 -8.94 -5.09 8.14
CA ASP A 166 -9.65 -3.91 8.61
C ASP A 166 -8.76 -3.13 9.61
N TYR A 167 -8.91 -1.80 9.65
CA TYR A 167 -8.31 -0.97 10.70
C TYR A 167 -9.31 0.05 11.24
N VAL A 168 -9.00 0.58 12.43
CA VAL A 168 -9.79 1.66 13.05
C VAL A 168 -9.18 3.01 12.65
N ALA A 169 -9.96 3.86 11.98
CA ALA A 169 -9.53 5.20 11.56
C ALA A 169 -9.49 6.19 12.75
N ASP A 170 -8.56 5.97 13.67
CA ASP A 170 -8.18 6.90 14.73
C ASP A 170 -6.65 6.97 14.86
N GLY A 171 -6.12 7.87 15.69
CA GLY A 171 -4.67 8.03 15.83
C GLY A 171 -3.95 6.75 16.31
N ARG A 172 -4.58 5.97 17.20
CA ARG A 172 -3.98 4.70 17.69
C ARG A 172 -4.04 3.64 16.59
N GLY A 173 -5.15 3.51 15.87
CA GLY A 173 -5.32 2.57 14.76
C GLY A 173 -4.46 2.92 13.55
N THR A 174 -4.21 4.21 13.30
CA THR A 174 -3.23 4.68 12.29
C THR A 174 -1.81 4.25 12.68
N GLY A 175 -1.46 4.31 13.96
CA GLY A 175 -0.21 3.72 14.44
C GLY A 175 -0.09 2.23 14.14
N VAL A 176 -1.15 1.45 14.44
CA VAL A 176 -1.20 0.00 14.17
C VAL A 176 -1.14 -0.29 12.66
N LEU A 177 -1.78 0.53 11.82
CA LEU A 177 -1.72 0.45 10.36
C LEU A 177 -0.27 0.51 9.87
N TYR A 178 0.48 1.53 10.26
CA TYR A 178 1.86 1.69 9.81
C TYR A 178 2.81 0.65 10.40
N ASP A 179 2.56 0.16 11.62
CA ASP A 179 3.29 -0.97 12.18
C ASP A 179 3.04 -2.26 11.39
N ALA A 180 1.79 -2.53 11.02
CA ALA A 180 1.43 -3.68 10.19
C ALA A 180 2.07 -3.61 8.80
N MET A 181 2.04 -2.44 8.16
CA MET A 181 2.72 -2.20 6.89
C MET A 181 4.24 -2.39 7.02
N ALA A 182 4.85 -1.91 8.10
CA ALA A 182 6.28 -2.08 8.35
C ALA A 182 6.65 -3.56 8.51
N CYS A 183 5.85 -4.34 9.23
CA CYS A 183 6.02 -5.79 9.36
C CYS A 183 5.88 -6.51 8.01
N ALA A 184 4.87 -6.15 7.21
CA ALA A 184 4.68 -6.73 5.88
C ALA A 184 5.89 -6.49 4.96
N VAL A 185 6.42 -5.26 4.96
CA VAL A 185 7.61 -4.91 4.17
C VAL A 185 8.83 -5.70 4.64
N ALA A 186 9.07 -5.77 5.95
CA ALA A 186 10.20 -6.52 6.51
C ALA A 186 10.10 -8.01 6.15
N GLU A 187 8.91 -8.61 6.25
CA GLU A 187 8.67 -10.01 5.89
C GLU A 187 8.94 -10.27 4.41
N VAL A 188 8.39 -9.44 3.51
CA VAL A 188 8.60 -9.60 2.06
C VAL A 188 10.08 -9.46 1.69
N ARG A 189 10.84 -8.63 2.42
CA ARG A 189 12.27 -8.43 2.20
C ARG A 189 13.15 -9.54 2.76
N ALA A 190 12.74 -10.17 3.86
CA ALA A 190 13.46 -11.28 4.46
C ALA A 190 13.22 -12.62 3.72
N CYS A 191 12.08 -12.75 3.03
CA CYS A 191 11.69 -13.98 2.35
C CYS A 191 12.28 -14.12 0.93
N PRO A 192 12.77 -15.31 0.53
CA PRO A 192 13.34 -15.54 -0.81
C PRO A 192 12.25 -15.49 -1.90
N PRO A 193 12.57 -15.17 -3.17
CA PRO A 193 11.58 -15.08 -4.26
C PRO A 193 10.64 -16.31 -4.30
N ASN A 194 9.33 -16.10 -4.41
CA ASN A 194 8.26 -17.11 -4.38
C ASN A 194 7.84 -17.70 -3.02
N ALA A 195 8.48 -17.35 -1.90
CA ALA A 195 7.93 -17.68 -0.59
C ALA A 195 6.64 -16.87 -0.33
N ALA A 196 5.55 -17.56 0.02
CA ALA A 196 4.30 -16.90 0.37
C ALA A 196 4.49 -16.07 1.65
N MET A 197 4.05 -14.81 1.62
CA MET A 197 3.97 -14.00 2.83
C MET A 197 3.00 -14.66 3.82
N GLY A 198 3.35 -14.68 5.09
CA GLY A 198 2.50 -15.14 6.17
C GLY A 198 1.40 -14.15 6.51
N ASP A 199 0.72 -14.44 7.61
CA ASP A 199 -0.41 -13.66 8.13
C ASP A 199 -0.01 -12.80 9.35
N ALA A 200 1.27 -12.81 9.71
CA ALA A 200 1.77 -12.16 10.93
C ALA A 200 1.61 -10.63 10.87
N TRP A 201 1.75 -10.03 9.68
CA TRP A 201 1.64 -8.59 9.48
C TRP A 201 0.27 -8.02 9.88
N ARG A 202 -0.83 -8.78 9.71
CA ARG A 202 -2.20 -8.31 10.05
C ARG A 202 -2.61 -8.58 11.50
N ALA A 203 -1.82 -9.34 12.27
CA ALA A 203 -2.21 -9.76 13.61
C ALA A 203 -2.50 -8.58 14.56
N GLY A 204 -1.73 -7.48 14.43
CA GLY A 204 -1.94 -6.26 15.21
C GLY A 204 -3.26 -5.57 14.86
N LEU A 205 -3.60 -5.50 13.56
CA LEU A 205 -4.84 -4.93 13.05
C LEU A 205 -6.05 -5.74 13.51
N ASP A 206 -6.01 -7.07 13.35
CA ASP A 206 -7.09 -7.98 13.74
C ASP A 206 -7.36 -7.92 15.25
N ALA A 207 -6.30 -7.79 16.06
CA ALA A 207 -6.41 -7.64 17.52
C ALA A 207 -7.06 -6.30 17.88
N ASP A 208 -6.63 -5.23 17.21
CA ASP A 208 -7.13 -3.87 17.48
C ASP A 208 -8.61 -3.72 17.13
N VAL A 209 -9.01 -4.19 15.95
CA VAL A 209 -10.40 -4.19 15.51
C VAL A 209 -11.26 -5.03 16.45
N ARG A 210 -10.77 -6.19 16.89
CA ARG A 210 -11.50 -7.06 17.84
C ARG A 210 -11.65 -6.46 19.23
N GLU A 211 -10.66 -5.71 19.70
CA GLU A 211 -10.70 -5.02 20.98
C GLU A 211 -11.72 -3.87 20.94
N ARG A 212 -11.75 -3.10 19.85
CA ARG A 212 -12.46 -1.81 19.78
C ARG A 212 -13.80 -1.82 19.03
N ARG A 213 -14.13 -2.83 18.22
CA ARG A 213 -15.47 -3.01 17.62
C ARG A 213 -16.45 -3.76 18.54
N ARG A 214 -16.25 -3.73 19.87
CA ARG A 214 -17.19 -4.31 20.86
C ARG A 214 -18.18 -3.28 21.39
#